data_AF-A0A0W0XY20-F1
#
_entry.id   AF-A0A0W0XY20-F1
#
_cell.length_a   1.000
_cell.length_b   1.000
_cell.length_c   1.000
_cell.angle_alpha   90.00
_cell.angle_beta   90.00
_cell.angle_gamma   90.00
#
_symmetry.space_group_name_H-M   'P 1'
#
loop_
_entity.id
_entity.type
_entity.pdbx_description
1 polymer ?
#
loop_
_entity_poly.entity_id
_entity_poly.type
_entity_poly.pdbx_seq_one_letter_code
_entity_poly.pdbx_strand_id
1 'polypeptide(L)'
;MAANILTSYGDELARFIREHKEDEQVCKRALELKTDLEKITSPEAALELFRNYSKNKTNASQFTHFAPLSLSGIVQRWERVLTTNEANRKATRSKIAEIALTPEAEALRKLCLELLDNSHCILECRFNAVIGRLNKPEFTVLADYMLALENAAFPVILRPGDILARTPRNSLHAQGLQWMANISAKYSFRHLPEHALNSDANDFMQDVLIVYNNIFPVPSVQTVQQPDEDDERPCCIVS
;
A
#
# COMPACT_ATOMS: atom_id res chain seq x y z
N MET A 1 -2.32 1.46 5.60
CA MET A 1 -1.02 0.96 6.09
C MET A 1 -0.54 1.44 7.47
N ALA A 2 -0.85 2.68 7.89
CA ALA A 2 -0.57 3.13 9.26
C ALA A 2 -1.12 2.12 10.27
N ALA A 3 -2.33 1.58 10.03
CA ALA A 3 -2.86 0.42 10.74
C ALA A 3 -1.89 -0.75 10.76
N ASN A 4 -1.42 -1.29 9.62
CA ASN A 4 -0.48 -2.42 9.59
C ASN A 4 0.86 -2.16 10.30
N ILE A 5 1.41 -0.95 10.23
CA ILE A 5 2.64 -0.57 10.93
C ILE A 5 2.41 -0.45 12.44
N LEU A 6 1.29 0.18 12.83
CA LEU A 6 0.88 0.30 14.24
C LEU A 6 0.50 -1.06 14.83
N THR A 7 -0.12 -1.93 14.03
CA THR A 7 -0.40 -3.33 14.36
C THR A 7 0.89 -4.12 14.51
N SER A 8 1.84 -4.00 13.57
CA SER A 8 3.16 -4.66 13.69
C SER A 8 3.91 -4.21 14.93
N TYR A 9 3.81 -2.91 15.26
CA TYR A 9 4.39 -2.36 16.48
C TYR A 9 3.65 -2.84 17.74
N GLY A 10 2.32 -2.95 17.69
CA GLY A 10 1.49 -3.55 18.72
C GLY A 10 1.81 -5.03 18.96
N ASP A 11 2.13 -5.78 17.90
CA ASP A 11 2.56 -7.17 17.95
C ASP A 11 3.96 -7.30 18.58
N GLU A 12 4.85 -6.36 18.28
CA GLU A 12 6.17 -6.28 18.91
C GLU A 12 6.04 -5.98 20.41
N LEU A 13 5.14 -5.08 20.81
CA LEU A 13 4.81 -4.81 22.22
C LEU A 13 4.20 -6.03 22.91
N ALA A 14 3.29 -6.74 22.23
CA ALA A 14 2.69 -7.97 22.76
C ALA A 14 3.73 -9.08 22.96
N ARG A 15 4.68 -9.22 22.02
CA ARG A 15 5.80 -10.15 22.15
C ARG A 15 6.70 -9.78 23.32
N PHE A 16 7.05 -8.51 23.45
CA PHE A 16 7.88 -7.99 24.54
C PHE A 16 7.26 -8.23 25.92
N ILE A 17 5.96 -7.95 26.10
CA ILE A 17 5.24 -8.23 27.36
C ILE A 17 5.32 -9.72 27.73
N ARG A 18 5.19 -10.63 26.75
CA ARG A 18 5.32 -12.08 26.99
C ARG A 18 6.74 -12.49 27.36
N GLU A 19 7.75 -11.81 26.86
CA GLU A 19 9.16 -12.14 27.13
C GLU A 19 9.63 -11.58 28.47
N HIS A 20 8.98 -10.56 29.03
CA HIS A 20 9.45 -9.82 30.21
C HIS A 20 8.42 -9.76 31.36
N LYS A 21 7.61 -10.83 31.50
CA LYS A 21 6.48 -10.93 32.45
C LYS A 21 6.82 -10.67 33.92
N GLU A 22 8.10 -10.79 34.28
CA GLU A 22 8.59 -10.61 35.64
C GLU A 22 8.78 -9.13 36.03
N ASP A 23 8.78 -8.21 35.07
CA ASP A 23 8.83 -6.76 35.31
C ASP A 23 7.45 -6.13 35.10
N GLU A 24 6.68 -6.06 36.20
CA GLU A 24 5.30 -5.55 36.21
C GLU A 24 5.18 -4.10 35.71
N GLN A 25 6.15 -3.23 36.02
CA GLN A 25 6.10 -1.82 35.62
C GLN A 25 6.34 -1.67 34.11
N VAL A 26 7.27 -2.44 33.56
CA VAL A 26 7.58 -2.44 32.13
C VAL A 26 6.43 -3.04 31.33
N CYS A 27 5.87 -4.16 31.78
CA CYS A 27 4.70 -4.78 31.15
C CYS A 27 3.48 -3.85 31.16
N LYS A 28 3.25 -3.15 32.27
CA LYS A 28 2.16 -2.17 32.39
C LYS A 28 2.30 -1.04 31.36
N ARG A 29 3.49 -0.44 31.23
CA ARG A 29 3.73 0.68 30.30
C ARG A 29 3.67 0.25 28.83
N ALA A 30 4.17 -0.94 28.51
CA ALA A 30 4.06 -1.52 27.17
C ALA A 30 2.58 -1.82 26.81
N LEU A 31 1.79 -2.26 27.78
CA LEU A 31 0.36 -2.51 27.62
C LEU A 31 -0.43 -1.20 27.40
N GLU A 32 -0.16 -0.16 28.21
CA GLU A 32 -0.76 1.17 28.04
C GLU A 32 -0.48 1.73 26.63
N LEU A 33 0.77 1.66 26.19
CA LEU A 33 1.16 2.09 24.85
C LEU A 33 0.47 1.28 23.75
N LYS A 34 0.39 -0.05 23.89
CA LYS A 34 -0.31 -0.92 22.94
C LYS A 34 -1.79 -0.56 22.84
N THR A 35 -2.47 -0.39 23.98
CA THR A 35 -3.89 -0.04 24.03
C THR A 35 -4.16 1.35 23.44
N ASP A 36 -3.25 2.30 23.61
CA ASP A 36 -3.42 3.62 23.01
C ASP A 36 -3.14 3.62 21.51
N LEU A 37 -2.18 2.82 21.04
CA LEU A 37 -1.91 2.64 19.60
C LEU A 37 -3.07 1.97 18.86
N GLU A 38 -3.79 1.05 19.49
CA GLU A 38 -4.98 0.39 18.91
C GLU A 38 -6.12 1.37 18.62
N LYS A 39 -6.16 2.52 19.31
CA LYS A 39 -7.18 3.56 19.11
C LYS A 39 -6.82 4.55 18.01
N ILE A 40 -5.62 4.44 17.44
CA ILE A 40 -5.07 5.43 16.53
C ILE A 40 -5.36 5.05 15.08
N THR A 41 -5.98 5.99 14.37
CA THR A 41 -6.40 5.81 12.97
C THR A 41 -5.59 6.63 11.99
N SER A 42 -4.69 7.50 12.47
CA SER A 42 -3.82 8.33 11.63
C SER A 42 -2.37 8.38 12.12
N PRO A 43 -1.39 8.55 11.21
CA PRO A 43 0.00 8.76 11.58
C PRO A 43 0.21 9.97 12.51
N GLU A 44 -0.52 11.05 12.32
CA GLU A 44 -0.40 12.28 13.10
C GLU A 44 -0.81 12.05 14.56
N ALA A 45 -1.87 11.27 14.79
CA ALA A 45 -2.28 10.88 16.12
C ALA A 45 -1.27 9.92 16.78
N ALA A 46 -0.65 9.00 16.01
CA ALA A 46 0.44 8.15 16.50
C ALA A 46 1.61 9.00 17.00
N LEU A 47 2.01 10.00 16.22
CA LEU A 47 3.09 10.92 16.56
C LEU A 47 2.84 11.68 17.87
N GLU A 48 1.62 12.18 18.06
CA GLU A 48 1.25 12.91 19.29
C GLU A 48 1.25 12.00 20.52
N LEU A 49 0.75 10.76 20.37
CA LEU A 49 0.82 9.76 21.43
C LEU A 49 2.27 9.52 21.88
N PHE A 50 3.18 9.26 20.94
CA PHE A 50 4.58 9.00 21.27
C PHE A 50 5.28 10.22 21.90
N ARG A 51 4.98 11.44 21.45
CA ARG A 51 5.50 12.66 22.08
C ARG A 51 5.06 12.79 23.53
N ASN A 52 3.82 12.45 23.85
CA ASN A 52 3.32 12.52 25.23
C ASN A 52 3.95 11.47 26.13
N TYR A 53 4.16 10.25 25.62
CA TYR A 53 4.91 9.20 26.33
C TYR A 53 6.39 9.58 26.57
N SER A 54 6.96 10.46 25.75
CA SER A 54 8.34 10.93 25.88
C SER A 54 8.55 12.06 26.90
N LYS A 55 7.52 12.88 27.16
CA LYS A 55 7.57 14.00 28.12
C LYS A 55 7.54 13.51 29.57
N ASN A 56 7.00 12.33 29.82
CA ASN A 56 7.08 11.64 31.11
C ASN A 56 8.48 11.02 31.30
N LYS A 57 9.43 11.89 31.68
CA LYS A 57 10.87 11.65 31.91
C LYS A 57 11.21 10.70 33.07
N THR A 58 10.24 10.13 33.76
CA THR A 58 10.47 9.18 34.84
C THR A 58 10.54 7.77 34.25
N ASN A 59 11.75 7.28 34.00
CA ASN A 59 12.12 5.87 34.16
C ASN A 59 13.63 5.67 34.02
N ALA A 60 14.25 5.23 35.11
CA ALA A 60 15.63 4.76 35.18
C ALA A 60 15.71 3.24 34.90
N SER A 61 14.91 2.74 33.97
CA SER A 61 14.90 1.31 33.61
C SER A 61 16.03 1.00 32.63
N GLN A 62 16.71 -0.13 32.83
CA GLN A 62 17.82 -0.59 31.98
C GLN A 62 17.37 -1.05 30.57
N PHE A 63 16.07 -1.14 30.31
CA PHE A 63 15.54 -1.58 29.03
C PHE A 63 15.53 -0.45 28.01
N THR A 64 16.64 -0.32 27.29
CA THR A 64 16.87 0.75 26.30
C THR A 64 15.89 0.71 25.13
N HIS A 65 15.42 -0.47 24.69
CA HIS A 65 14.60 -0.59 23.48
C HIS A 65 13.22 0.10 23.54
N PHE A 66 12.62 0.21 24.73
CA PHE A 66 11.30 0.82 24.94
C PHE A 66 11.36 2.06 25.84
N ALA A 67 12.58 2.54 26.11
CA ALA A 67 12.78 3.80 26.80
C ALA A 67 12.24 4.96 25.94
N PRO A 68 11.71 6.03 26.57
CA PRO A 68 11.32 7.28 25.90
C PRO A 68 12.30 7.78 24.83
N LEU A 69 13.60 7.63 25.08
CA LEU A 69 14.68 8.03 24.16
C LEU A 69 14.74 7.17 22.89
N SER A 70 14.55 5.86 22.98
CA SER A 70 14.54 4.97 21.82
C SER A 70 13.27 5.11 21.00
N LEU A 71 12.12 5.34 21.66
CA LEU A 71 10.87 5.70 21.00
C LEU A 71 11.01 7.01 20.22
N SER A 72 11.63 8.03 20.83
CA SER A 72 11.97 9.29 20.15
C SER A 72 12.86 9.05 18.92
N GLY A 73 13.85 8.17 19.02
CA GLY A 73 14.68 7.79 17.87
C GLY A 73 13.91 7.10 16.74
N ILE A 74 12.96 6.22 17.06
CA ILE A 74 12.07 5.59 16.06
C ILE A 74 11.20 6.64 15.38
N VAL A 75 10.58 7.53 16.15
CA VAL A 75 9.74 8.62 15.64
C VAL A 75 10.54 9.55 14.75
N GLN A 76 11.73 9.98 15.15
CA GLN A 76 12.58 10.83 14.33
C GLN A 76 12.97 10.17 13.00
N ARG A 77 13.20 8.85 13.00
CA ARG A 77 13.43 8.11 11.75
C ARG A 77 12.19 8.12 10.87
N TRP A 78 11.00 7.90 11.44
CA TRP A 78 9.75 7.96 10.69
C TRP A 78 9.45 9.37 10.16
N GLU A 79 9.61 10.42 10.96
CA GLU A 79 9.47 11.82 10.54
C GLU A 79 10.41 12.15 9.37
N ARG A 80 11.66 11.69 9.44
CA ARG A 80 12.62 11.83 8.34
C ARG A 80 12.14 11.10 7.09
N VAL A 81 11.71 9.85 7.22
CA VAL A 81 11.20 9.06 6.09
C VAL A 81 9.99 9.72 5.45
N LEU A 82 9.02 10.19 6.24
CA LEU A 82 7.84 10.90 5.73
C LEU A 82 8.21 12.20 5.04
N THR A 83 9.13 12.98 5.62
CA THR A 83 9.62 14.22 5.00
C THR A 83 10.32 13.94 3.67
N THR A 84 11.15 12.90 3.61
CA THR A 84 11.81 12.46 2.38
C THR A 84 10.79 11.97 1.35
N ASN A 85 9.81 11.15 1.75
CA ASN A 85 8.76 10.66 0.85
C ASN A 85 7.91 11.81 0.30
N GLU A 86 7.58 12.80 1.12
CA GLU A 86 6.81 13.98 0.73
C GLU A 86 7.60 14.86 -0.26
N ALA A 87 8.90 15.08 0.00
CA ALA A 87 9.77 15.79 -0.93
C ALA A 87 9.89 15.04 -2.27
N ASN A 88 10.09 13.72 -2.23
CA ASN A 88 10.16 12.86 -3.41
C ASN A 88 8.84 12.88 -4.19
N ARG A 89 7.70 12.77 -3.51
CA ARG A 89 6.36 12.86 -4.12
C ARG A 89 6.22 14.16 -4.91
N LYS A 90 6.54 15.31 -4.29
CA LYS A 90 6.48 16.63 -4.93
C LYS A 90 7.40 16.73 -6.15
N ALA A 91 8.65 16.28 -6.01
CA ALA A 91 9.62 16.31 -7.11
C ALA A 91 9.18 15.42 -8.28
N THR A 92 8.74 14.19 -7.99
CA THR A 92 8.23 13.26 -9.00
C THR A 92 6.97 13.77 -9.66
N ARG A 93 6.05 14.38 -8.92
CA ARG A 93 4.84 15.01 -9.48
C ARG A 93 5.17 16.08 -10.51
N SER A 94 6.09 17.00 -10.21
CA SER A 94 6.55 18.01 -11.17
C SER A 94 7.19 17.37 -12.40
N LYS A 95 8.08 16.38 -12.20
CA LYS A 95 8.73 15.67 -13.29
C LYS A 95 7.71 14.99 -14.22
N ILE A 96 6.78 14.20 -13.67
CA ILE A 96 5.78 13.46 -14.46
C ILE A 96 4.86 14.39 -15.25
N ALA A 97 4.54 15.57 -14.72
CA ALA A 97 3.73 16.57 -15.43
C ALA A 97 4.44 17.13 -16.69
N GLU A 98 5.77 17.10 -16.73
CA GLU A 98 6.58 17.69 -17.80
C GLU A 98 7.07 16.66 -18.83
N ILE A 99 7.01 15.36 -18.54
CA ILE A 99 7.43 14.30 -19.48
C ILE A 99 6.56 14.38 -20.72
N ALA A 100 7.14 14.54 -21.90
CA ALA A 100 6.42 14.41 -23.16
C ALA A 100 5.92 12.98 -23.34
N LEU A 101 4.60 12.81 -23.47
CA LEU A 101 3.93 11.53 -23.68
C LEU A 101 3.02 11.61 -24.92
N THR A 102 2.70 10.45 -25.48
CA THR A 102 1.68 10.33 -26.53
C THR A 102 0.28 10.65 -25.97
N PRO A 103 -0.68 11.09 -26.81
CA PRO A 103 -2.06 11.33 -26.37
C PRO A 103 -2.71 10.13 -25.66
N GLU A 104 -2.38 8.92 -26.11
CA GLU A 104 -2.86 7.66 -25.55
C GLU A 104 -2.29 7.41 -24.14
N ALA A 105 -1.06 7.86 -23.88
CA ALA A 105 -0.38 7.75 -22.59
C ALA A 105 -0.86 8.76 -21.55
N GLU A 106 -1.65 9.77 -21.95
CA GLU A 106 -2.13 10.80 -21.04
C GLU A 106 -3.01 10.24 -19.92
N ALA A 107 -3.76 9.18 -20.19
CA ALA A 107 -4.57 8.51 -19.18
C ALA A 107 -3.71 7.89 -18.06
N LEU A 108 -2.56 7.32 -18.42
CA LEU A 108 -1.62 6.75 -17.45
C LEU A 108 -0.98 7.86 -16.62
N ARG A 109 -0.64 9.00 -17.25
CA ARG A 109 -0.16 10.18 -16.53
C ARG A 109 -1.19 10.64 -15.51
N LYS A 110 -2.46 10.77 -15.89
CA LYS A 110 -3.55 11.18 -14.99
C LYS A 110 -3.70 10.24 -13.80
N LEU A 111 -3.66 8.93 -14.02
CA LEU A 111 -3.69 7.94 -12.94
C LEU A 111 -2.51 8.11 -11.97
N CYS A 112 -1.30 8.29 -12.49
CA CYS A 112 -0.11 8.51 -11.67
C CYS A 112 -0.17 9.84 -10.91
N LEU A 113 -0.64 10.92 -11.56
CA LEU A 113 -0.80 12.23 -10.95
C LEU A 113 -1.86 12.21 -9.85
N GLU A 114 -2.96 11.46 -10.01
CA GLU A 114 -3.98 11.32 -8.97
C GLU A 114 -3.42 10.67 -7.69
N LEU A 115 -2.58 9.63 -7.84
CA LEU A 115 -1.83 9.06 -6.72
C LEU A 115 -0.84 10.05 -6.11
N LEU A 116 -0.10 10.77 -6.95
CA LEU A 116 0.89 11.75 -6.50
C LEU A 116 0.25 12.97 -5.86
N ASP A 117 -0.97 13.36 -6.22
CA ASP A 117 -1.70 14.50 -5.65
C ASP A 117 -2.31 14.16 -4.29
N ASN A 118 -2.54 12.87 -4.00
CA ASN A 118 -3.02 12.42 -2.71
C ASN A 118 -1.87 12.28 -1.70
N SER A 119 -1.81 13.20 -0.72
CA SER A 119 -0.78 13.18 0.32
C SER A 119 -0.80 11.93 1.19
N HIS A 120 -1.92 11.21 1.29
CA HIS A 120 -1.99 9.97 2.07
C HIS A 120 -1.27 8.80 1.39
N CYS A 121 -0.98 8.88 0.09
CA CYS A 121 -0.26 7.82 -0.62
C CYS A 121 1.16 7.62 -0.08
N ILE A 122 1.82 8.64 0.51
CA ILE A 122 3.17 8.50 1.11
C ILE A 122 3.22 7.49 2.25
N LEU A 123 2.06 7.11 2.78
CA LEU A 123 1.88 6.16 3.87
C LEU A 123 1.77 4.71 3.37
N GLU A 124 1.55 4.48 2.08
CA GLU A 124 1.42 3.14 1.50
C GLU A 124 2.78 2.58 1.07
N CYS A 125 3.05 1.31 1.37
CA CYS A 125 4.40 0.70 1.27
C CYS A 125 4.84 0.58 -0.17
N ARG A 126 3.88 0.34 -1.07
CA ARG A 126 4.13 0.22 -2.49
C ARG A 126 4.33 1.59 -3.15
N PHE A 127 3.98 2.70 -2.48
CA PHE A 127 4.09 4.02 -3.08
C PHE A 127 5.52 4.42 -3.42
N ASN A 128 6.49 4.03 -2.58
CA ASN A 128 7.90 4.27 -2.88
C ASN A 128 8.40 3.46 -4.10
N ALA A 129 7.83 2.27 -4.35
CA ALA A 129 8.12 1.51 -5.57
C ALA A 129 7.53 2.19 -6.81
N VAL A 130 6.30 2.73 -6.70
CA VAL A 130 5.68 3.56 -7.74
C VAL A 130 6.55 4.78 -8.05
N ILE A 131 6.91 5.59 -7.04
CA ILE A 131 7.82 6.74 -7.20
C ILE A 131 9.14 6.32 -7.83
N GLY A 132 9.73 5.22 -7.35
CA GLY A 132 10.98 4.68 -7.86
C GLY A 132 10.91 4.40 -9.36
N ARG A 133 9.83 3.78 -9.83
CA ARG A 133 9.61 3.48 -11.25
C ARG A 133 9.35 4.75 -12.08
N LEU A 134 8.53 5.66 -11.59
CA LEU A 134 8.23 6.95 -12.23
C LEU A 134 9.47 7.83 -12.43
N ASN A 135 10.46 7.70 -11.54
CA ASN A 135 11.70 8.46 -11.64
C ASN A 135 12.73 7.84 -12.58
N LYS A 136 12.55 6.60 -13.04
CA LYS A 136 13.48 5.95 -13.97
C LYS A 136 13.44 6.59 -15.37
N PRO A 137 14.58 6.73 -16.06
CA PRO A 137 14.62 7.23 -17.44
C PRO A 137 13.73 6.44 -18.41
N GLU A 138 13.58 5.13 -18.17
CA GLU A 138 12.86 4.20 -19.04
C GLU A 138 11.33 4.27 -18.87
N PHE A 139 10.80 5.15 -18.01
CA PHE A 139 9.36 5.23 -17.76
C PHE A 139 8.54 5.51 -19.02
N THR A 140 9.04 6.37 -19.92
CA THR A 140 8.36 6.66 -21.20
C THR A 140 8.24 5.40 -22.07
N VAL A 141 9.34 4.65 -22.20
CA VAL A 141 9.37 3.38 -22.93
C VAL A 141 8.41 2.36 -22.31
N LEU A 142 8.35 2.31 -20.99
CA LEU A 142 7.43 1.43 -20.26
C LEU A 142 5.96 1.82 -20.51
N ALA A 143 5.65 3.13 -20.48
CA ALA A 143 4.32 3.65 -20.77
C ALA A 143 3.87 3.30 -22.19
N ASP A 144 4.72 3.59 -23.19
CA ASP A 144 4.44 3.29 -24.59
C ASP A 144 4.24 1.78 -24.81
N TYR A 145 5.07 0.94 -24.18
CA TYR A 145 4.92 -0.51 -24.21
C TYR A 145 3.54 -0.97 -23.70
N MET A 146 3.11 -0.49 -22.52
CA MET A 146 1.83 -0.89 -21.93
C MET A 146 0.62 -0.51 -22.80
N LEU A 147 0.72 0.63 -23.50
CA LEU A 147 -0.35 1.15 -24.35
C LEU A 147 -0.41 0.47 -25.72
N ALA A 148 0.73 -0.04 -26.20
CA ALA A 148 0.79 -0.84 -27.41
C ALA A 148 0.16 -2.24 -27.24
N LEU A 149 -0.14 -2.66 -26.01
CA LEU A 149 -0.75 -3.96 -25.76
C LEU A 149 -2.24 -3.97 -26.14
N GLU A 150 -2.61 -4.97 -26.94
CA GLU A 150 -4.00 -5.21 -27.33
C GLU A 150 -4.91 -5.45 -26.12
N ASN A 151 -6.16 -5.01 -26.23
CA ASN A 151 -7.17 -5.27 -25.22
C ASN A 151 -7.41 -6.76 -25.05
N ALA A 152 -7.28 -7.23 -23.82
CA ALA A 152 -7.53 -8.62 -23.44
C ALA A 152 -8.67 -8.70 -22.42
N ALA A 153 -9.38 -9.82 -22.42
CA ALA A 153 -10.29 -10.15 -21.33
C ALA A 153 -9.51 -10.33 -20.02
N PHE A 154 -10.13 -10.00 -18.90
CA PHE A 154 -9.52 -10.21 -17.58
C PHE A 154 -9.25 -11.70 -17.35
N PRO A 155 -8.06 -12.10 -16.87
CA PRO A 155 -7.74 -13.50 -16.67
C PRO A 155 -8.70 -14.14 -15.67
N VAL A 156 -9.23 -15.32 -16.02
CA VAL A 156 -10.12 -16.11 -15.15
C VAL A 156 -9.34 -16.65 -13.94
N ILE A 157 -8.07 -17.00 -14.15
CA ILE A 157 -7.14 -17.46 -13.12
C ILE A 157 -6.09 -16.38 -12.90
N LEU A 158 -6.08 -15.81 -11.70
CA LEU A 158 -5.05 -14.85 -11.29
C LEU A 158 -3.83 -15.60 -10.75
N ARG A 159 -2.63 -15.05 -10.98
CA ARG A 159 -1.41 -15.62 -10.39
C ARG A 159 -1.36 -15.27 -8.91
N PRO A 160 -0.60 -16.05 -8.10
CA PRO A 160 -0.29 -15.65 -6.74
C PRO A 160 0.35 -14.25 -6.71
N GLY A 161 -0.28 -13.32 -5.98
CA GLY A 161 0.19 -11.94 -5.84
C GLY A 161 -0.46 -10.93 -6.79
N ASP A 162 -1.20 -11.36 -7.82
CA ASP A 162 -1.96 -10.42 -8.66
C ASP A 162 -3.09 -9.73 -7.86
N ILE A 163 -3.36 -8.47 -8.21
CA ILE A 163 -4.49 -7.74 -7.62
C ILE A 163 -5.82 -8.39 -7.98
N LEU A 164 -6.64 -8.64 -6.95
CA LEU A 164 -8.00 -9.17 -7.05
C LEU A 164 -9.08 -8.10 -7.25
N ALA A 165 -8.69 -6.81 -7.37
CA ALA A 165 -9.66 -5.72 -7.48
C ALA A 165 -10.40 -5.79 -8.82
N ARG A 166 -11.59 -6.40 -8.82
CA ARG A 166 -12.46 -6.50 -10.01
C ARG A 166 -13.40 -5.32 -10.15
N THR A 167 -13.70 -4.64 -9.05
CA THR A 167 -14.64 -3.51 -9.05
C THR A 167 -13.87 -2.19 -9.20
N PRO A 168 -14.01 -1.49 -10.34
CA PRO A 168 -13.34 -0.21 -10.52
C PRO A 168 -13.86 0.86 -9.54
N ARG A 169 -12.97 1.72 -9.04
CA ARG A 169 -13.31 2.86 -8.18
C ARG A 169 -13.84 4.07 -8.96
N ASN A 170 -13.28 4.29 -10.13
CA ASN A 170 -13.67 5.30 -11.11
C ASN A 170 -13.17 4.87 -12.50
N SER A 171 -13.33 5.75 -13.50
CA SER A 171 -12.92 5.47 -14.88
C SER A 171 -11.41 5.28 -15.06
N LEU A 172 -10.57 6.06 -14.36
CA LEU A 172 -9.11 5.93 -14.42
C LEU A 172 -8.66 4.59 -13.82
N HIS A 173 -9.24 4.20 -12.69
CA HIS A 173 -8.98 2.89 -12.09
C HIS A 173 -9.45 1.74 -12.99
N ALA A 174 -10.61 1.88 -13.65
CA ALA A 174 -11.09 0.88 -14.62
C ALA A 174 -10.09 0.71 -15.78
N GLN A 175 -9.54 1.82 -16.28
CA GLN A 175 -8.53 1.78 -17.33
C GLN A 175 -7.22 1.14 -16.85
N GLY A 176 -6.80 1.42 -15.61
CA GLY A 176 -5.67 0.75 -14.98
C GLY A 176 -5.85 -0.77 -14.87
N LEU A 177 -7.05 -1.22 -14.48
CA LEU A 177 -7.40 -2.65 -14.46
C LEU A 177 -7.37 -3.26 -15.86
N GLN A 178 -7.81 -2.54 -16.89
CA GLN A 178 -7.73 -3.00 -18.28
C GLN A 178 -6.27 -3.15 -18.74
N TRP A 179 -5.38 -2.20 -18.44
CA TRP A 179 -3.95 -2.35 -18.74
C TRP A 179 -3.35 -3.57 -18.03
N MET A 180 -3.72 -3.79 -16.77
CA MET A 180 -3.28 -4.98 -16.03
C MET A 180 -3.72 -6.29 -16.72
N ALA A 181 -4.94 -6.34 -17.27
CA ALA A 181 -5.41 -7.48 -18.06
C ALA A 181 -4.59 -7.67 -19.34
N ASN A 182 -4.32 -6.58 -20.08
CA ASN A 182 -3.54 -6.61 -21.32
C ASN A 182 -2.11 -7.11 -21.07
N ILE A 183 -1.45 -6.60 -20.01
CA ILE A 183 -0.12 -7.04 -19.55
C ILE A 183 -0.15 -8.52 -19.22
N SER A 184 -1.11 -8.95 -18.40
CA SER A 184 -1.23 -10.34 -17.94
C SER A 184 -1.41 -11.32 -19.10
N ALA A 185 -2.21 -10.97 -20.10
CA ALA A 185 -2.43 -11.81 -21.28
C ALA A 185 -1.13 -12.05 -22.07
N LYS A 186 -0.29 -11.02 -22.22
CA LYS A 186 1.02 -11.14 -22.90
C LYS A 186 2.09 -11.79 -22.02
N TYR A 187 1.91 -11.75 -20.69
CA TYR A 187 2.85 -12.28 -19.71
C TYR A 187 2.92 -13.83 -19.66
N SER A 188 2.00 -14.53 -20.32
CA SER A 188 1.92 -16.01 -20.38
C SER A 188 3.20 -16.72 -20.86
N PHE A 189 4.19 -15.99 -21.38
CA PHE A 189 5.46 -16.51 -21.91
C PHE A 189 6.64 -16.00 -21.06
N ARG A 190 6.95 -16.65 -19.94
CA ARG A 190 7.83 -16.10 -18.89
C ARG A 190 9.35 -16.21 -19.13
N HIS A 191 9.84 -16.50 -20.33
CA HIS A 191 11.21 -17.00 -20.51
C HIS A 191 12.06 -16.37 -21.64
N LEU A 192 11.62 -15.29 -22.29
CA LEU A 192 12.43 -14.57 -23.29
C LEU A 192 12.94 -13.22 -22.75
N PRO A 193 14.17 -12.80 -23.10
CA PRO A 193 14.75 -11.49 -22.73
C PRO A 193 13.89 -10.28 -23.13
N GLU A 194 13.09 -10.44 -24.19
CA GLU A 194 12.12 -9.48 -24.72
C GLU A 194 10.99 -9.15 -23.73
N HIS A 195 10.86 -9.92 -22.64
CA HIS A 195 9.80 -9.78 -21.63
C HIS A 195 10.22 -9.03 -20.36
N ALA A 196 11.44 -8.47 -20.30
CA ALA A 196 11.87 -7.63 -19.17
C ALA A 196 10.91 -6.44 -18.94
N LEU A 197 10.48 -5.79 -20.02
CA LEU A 197 9.47 -4.72 -19.99
C LEU A 197 8.10 -5.21 -19.50
N ASN A 198 7.76 -6.47 -19.78
CA ASN A 198 6.48 -7.04 -19.33
C ASN A 198 6.47 -7.27 -17.81
N SER A 199 7.59 -7.75 -17.24
CA SER A 199 7.73 -7.84 -15.78
C SER A 199 7.71 -6.47 -15.11
N ASP A 200 8.43 -5.50 -15.67
CA ASP A 200 8.43 -4.14 -15.13
C ASP A 200 7.06 -3.48 -15.21
N ALA A 201 6.31 -3.71 -16.30
CA ALA A 201 4.95 -3.19 -16.49
C ALA A 201 3.98 -3.82 -15.49
N ASN A 202 4.07 -5.14 -15.31
CA ASN A 202 3.28 -5.87 -14.34
C ASN A 202 3.51 -5.36 -12.93
N ASP A 203 4.77 -5.30 -12.49
CA ASP A 203 5.11 -4.90 -11.12
C ASP A 203 4.67 -3.45 -10.86
N PHE A 204 4.91 -2.58 -11.83
CA PHE A 204 4.47 -1.19 -11.76
C PHE A 204 2.96 -1.04 -11.65
N MET A 205 2.20 -1.71 -12.52
CA MET A 205 0.74 -1.61 -12.51
C MET A 205 0.12 -2.26 -11.27
N GLN A 206 0.69 -3.37 -10.77
CA GLN A 206 0.28 -3.93 -9.49
C GLN A 206 0.49 -2.93 -8.35
N ASP A 207 1.68 -2.34 -8.24
CA ASP A 207 1.95 -1.38 -7.17
C ASP A 207 1.02 -0.16 -7.25
N VAL A 208 0.80 0.39 -8.45
CA VAL A 208 -0.15 1.49 -8.70
C VAL A 208 -1.55 1.12 -8.22
N LEU A 209 -2.08 -0.04 -8.64
CA LEU A 209 -3.42 -0.48 -8.30
C LEU A 209 -3.56 -0.87 -6.82
N ILE A 210 -2.50 -1.36 -6.16
CA ILE A 210 -2.51 -1.65 -4.70
C ILE A 210 -2.64 -0.35 -3.93
N VAL A 211 -1.81 0.64 -4.24
CA VAL A 211 -1.89 1.96 -3.60
C VAL A 211 -3.27 2.56 -3.84
N TYR A 212 -3.78 2.46 -5.07
CA TYR A 212 -5.10 2.99 -5.41
C TYR A 212 -6.22 2.32 -4.60
N ASN A 213 -6.24 0.99 -4.54
CA ASN A 213 -7.29 0.25 -3.83
C ASN A 213 -7.28 0.49 -2.31
N ASN A 214 -6.10 0.72 -1.73
CA ASN A 214 -5.94 0.97 -0.30
C ASN A 214 -6.32 2.39 0.11
N ILE A 215 -6.12 3.37 -0.77
CA ILE A 215 -6.33 4.79 -0.47
C ILE A 215 -7.72 5.26 -0.90
N PHE A 216 -8.24 4.76 -2.01
CA PHE A 216 -9.53 5.19 -2.56
C PHE A 216 -10.62 4.17 -2.17
N PRO A 217 -11.60 4.57 -1.33
CA PRO A 217 -12.65 3.66 -0.87
C PRO A 217 -13.54 3.19 -2.02
N VAL A 218 -14.16 2.02 -1.86
CA VAL A 218 -15.22 1.54 -2.78
C VAL A 218 -16.31 2.62 -2.76
N PRO A 219 -16.78 3.14 -3.92
CA PRO A 219 -18.06 3.83 -3.93
C PRO A 219 -19.07 2.88 -3.31
N SER A 220 -19.70 3.27 -2.21
CA SER A 220 -20.74 2.47 -1.57
C SER A 220 -21.86 2.27 -2.58
N VAL A 221 -21.83 1.16 -3.31
CA VAL A 221 -22.99 0.67 -4.03
C VAL A 221 -24.00 0.38 -2.93
N GLN A 222 -25.09 1.14 -2.88
CA GLN A 222 -26.27 0.70 -2.17
C GLN A 222 -26.59 -0.68 -2.73
N THR A 223 -26.25 -1.73 -2.00
CA THR A 223 -26.60 -3.09 -2.36
C THR A 223 -28.12 -3.15 -2.38
N VAL A 224 -28.68 -3.02 -3.58
CA VAL A 224 -29.99 -3.57 -3.87
C VAL A 224 -29.85 -5.04 -3.55
N GLN A 225 -30.47 -5.48 -2.46
CA GLN A 225 -30.62 -6.90 -2.13
C GLN A 225 -31.18 -7.60 -3.37
N GLN A 226 -30.36 -8.34 -4.08
CA GLN A 226 -30.88 -9.39 -4.94
C GLN A 226 -31.28 -10.55 -4.02
N PRO A 227 -32.47 -11.13 -4.21
CA PRO A 227 -32.94 -12.21 -3.36
C PRO A 227 -32.00 -13.41 -3.49
N ASP A 228 -31.68 -14.03 -2.36
CA ASP A 228 -30.99 -15.31 -2.29
C ASP A 228 -31.76 -16.33 -3.15
N GLU A 229 -31.20 -16.71 -4.29
CA GLU A 229 -31.57 -17.97 -4.93
C GLU A 229 -30.86 -19.07 -4.13
N ASP A 230 -31.64 -19.72 -3.25
CA ASP A 230 -31.31 -20.99 -2.62
C ASP A 230 -30.88 -21.99 -3.70
N ASP A 231 -29.58 -22.19 -3.84
CA ASP A 231 -28.96 -23.24 -4.64
C ASP A 231 -29.16 -24.57 -3.88
N GLU A 232 -30.39 -25.11 -3.97
CA GLU A 232 -30.73 -26.48 -3.61
C GLU A 232 -29.75 -27.45 -4.28
N ARG A 233 -28.75 -27.92 -3.52
CA ARG A 233 -27.95 -29.09 -3.91
C ARG A 233 -28.38 -30.30 -3.10
N PRO A 234 -28.86 -31.38 -3.74
CA PRO A 234 -29.24 -32.59 -3.03
C PRO A 234 -27.99 -33.31 -2.50
N CYS A 235 -28.09 -33.73 -1.23
CA CYS A 235 -27.13 -34.57 -0.55
C CYS A 235 -27.01 -35.94 -1.22
N CYS A 236 -25.78 -36.37 -1.51
CA CYS A 236 -25.43 -37.78 -1.67
C CYS A 236 -24.14 -38.06 -0.90
N ILE A 237 -24.27 -38.57 0.33
CA ILE A 237 -23.21 -39.34 0.99
C ILE A 237 -23.58 -40.81 0.83
N VAL A 238 -22.69 -41.57 0.20
CA VAL A 238 -22.77 -43.02 0.10
C VAL A 238 -22.31 -43.64 1.42
N SER A 239 -23.12 -44.54 1.96
CA SER A 239 -22.71 -45.67 2.80
C SER A 239 -23.61 -46.84 2.46
#